data_AF-A0AA49IQY6-F1
#
_entry.id   AF-A0AA49IQY6-F1
#
_cell.length_a   1.000
_cell.length_b   1.000
_cell.length_c   1.000
_cell.angle_alpha   90.00
_cell.angle_beta   90.00
_cell.angle_gamma   90.00
#
_symmetry.space_group_name_H-M   'P 1'
#
loop_
_entity.id
_entity.type
_entity.pdbx_description
1 polymer ?
#
loop_
_entity_poly.entity_id
_entity_poly.type
_entity_poly.pdbx_seq_one_letter_code
_entity_poly.pdbx_strand_id
1 'polypeptide(L)'
;MSNPELLILSALRVLVEVALLSLLAQGAVGLLSGARRQANPIYRLFQVVTRPVIRIARFVTPRAVIDRHIPFVAFFLLFWLWIFLAWAKRFLAA
;
A
#
# COMPACT_ATOMS: atom_id res chain seq x y z
N MET A 1 28.17 -6.14 13.35
CA MET A 1 27.06 -6.17 14.33
C MET A 1 25.78 -6.32 13.53
N SER A 2 25.25 -7.54 13.46
CA SER A 2 23.98 -7.83 12.79
C SER A 2 22.88 -7.25 13.67
N ASN A 3 22.29 -6.13 13.27
CA ASN A 3 21.12 -5.54 13.92
C ASN A 3 19.87 -6.02 13.16
N PRO A 4 19.35 -7.24 13.46
CA PRO A 4 18.22 -7.81 12.74
C PRO A 4 16.99 -6.89 12.76
N GLU A 5 16.82 -6.09 13.81
CA GLU A 5 15.76 -5.09 13.93
C GLU A 5 15.81 -4.03 12.81
N LEU A 6 17.00 -3.56 12.43
CA LEU A 6 17.16 -2.59 11.34
C LEU A 6 16.87 -3.21 9.97
N LEU A 7 17.20 -4.49 9.80
CA LEU A 7 16.89 -5.25 8.59
C LEU A 7 15.38 -5.46 8.45
N ILE A 8 14.71 -5.88 9.52
CA ILE A 8 13.25 -6.08 9.54
C ILE A 8 12.52 -4.76 9.27
N LEU A 9 12.89 -3.67 9.94
CA LEU A 9 12.29 -2.35 9.71
C LEU A 9 12.51 -1.87 8.27
N SER A 10 13.70 -2.11 7.71
CA SER A 10 13.99 -1.73 6.32
C SER A 10 13.20 -2.58 5.32
N ALA A 11 13.12 -3.90 5.54
CA ALA A 11 12.33 -4.80 4.70
C ALA A 11 10.85 -4.42 4.73
N LEU A 12 10.30 -4.15 5.92
CA LEU A 12 8.91 -3.74 6.07
C LEU A 12 8.65 -2.40 5.36
N ARG A 13 9.56 -1.43 5.49
CA ARG A 13 9.46 -0.15 4.79
C ARG A 13 9.42 -0.32 3.27
N VAL A 14 10.30 -1.17 2.71
CA VAL A 14 10.32 -1.44 1.26
C VAL A 14 9.03 -2.11 0.81
N LEU A 15 8.49 -3.07 1.58
CA LEU A 15 7.20 -3.69 1.29
C LEU A 15 6.06 -2.66 1.28
N VAL A 16 6.06 -1.74 2.24
CA VAL A 16 5.08 -0.63 2.30
C VAL A 16 5.25 0.32 1.11
N GLU A 17 6.47 0.69 0.73
CA GLU A 17 6.75 1.53 -0.45
C GLU A 17 6.24 0.87 -1.74
N VAL A 18 6.56 -0.41 -1.94
CA VAL A 18 6.12 -1.17 -3.12
C VAL A 18 4.60 -1.28 -3.15
N ALA A 19 3.95 -1.55 -2.01
CA ALA A 19 2.49 -1.60 -1.92
C ALA A 19 1.82 -0.24 -2.24
N LEU A 20 2.42 0.85 -1.77
CA LEU A 20 1.93 2.21 -1.98
C LEU A 20 2.07 2.64 -3.44
N LEU A 21 3.24 2.39 -4.05
CA LEU A 21 3.47 2.59 -5.48
C LEU A 21 2.57 1.70 -6.34
N SER A 22 2.31 0.46 -5.93
CA SER A 22 1.41 -0.46 -6.63
C SER A 22 -0.04 0.04 -6.61
N LEU A 23 -0.52 0.59 -5.47
CA LEU A 23 -1.83 1.23 -5.40
C LEU A 23 -1.91 2.47 -6.29
N LEU A 24 -0.85 3.29 -6.29
CA LEU A 24 -0.77 4.48 -7.13
C LEU A 24 -0.76 4.12 -8.61
N ALA A 25 0.01 3.11 -9.00
CA ALA A 25 0.03 2.55 -10.35
C ALA A 25 -1.33 1.97 -10.75
N GLN A 26 -2.01 1.24 -9.87
CA GLN A 26 -3.36 0.75 -10.12
C GLN A 26 -4.35 1.90 -10.32
N GLY A 27 -4.24 2.96 -9.52
CA GLY A 27 -5.04 4.18 -9.66
C GLY A 27 -4.78 4.89 -10.98
N ALA A 28 -3.51 5.07 -11.35
CA ALA A 28 -3.09 5.69 -12.60
C ALA A 28 -3.56 4.87 -13.82
N VAL A 29 -3.30 3.56 -13.84
CA VAL A 29 -3.77 2.66 -14.90
C VAL A 29 -5.29 2.66 -14.95
N GLY A 30 -5.98 2.66 -13.80
CA GLY A 30 -7.43 2.75 -13.73
C GLY A 30 -8.00 4.04 -14.30
N LEU A 31 -7.32 5.17 -14.08
CA LEU A 31 -7.68 6.47 -14.65
C LEU A 31 -7.45 6.47 -16.17
N LEU A 32 -6.28 6.01 -16.62
CA LEU A 32 -5.90 5.96 -18.03
C LEU A 32 -6.75 4.98 -18.86
N SER A 33 -7.12 3.83 -18.28
CA SER A 33 -7.91 2.80 -18.98
C SER A 33 -9.43 3.06 -18.96
N GLY A 34 -9.89 4.14 -18.32
CA GLY A 34 -11.24 4.67 -18.49
C GLY A 34 -12.35 3.66 -18.16
N ALA A 35 -13.20 3.30 -19.13
CA ALA A 35 -14.27 2.30 -18.95
C ALA A 35 -13.80 0.85 -19.15
N ARG A 36 -12.63 0.62 -19.77
CA ARG A 36 -12.10 -0.72 -20.08
C ARG A 36 -11.12 -1.26 -19.03
N ARG A 37 -11.16 -0.76 -17.79
CA ARG A 37 -10.27 -1.16 -16.68
C ARG A 37 -10.22 -2.68 -16.48
N GLN A 38 -11.36 -3.35 -16.59
CA GLN A 38 -11.52 -4.79 -16.40
C GLN A 38 -10.86 -5.64 -17.49
N ALA A 39 -10.72 -5.10 -18.70
CA ALA A 39 -10.10 -5.79 -19.84
C ALA A 39 -8.57 -5.59 -19.88
N ASN A 40 -8.02 -4.70 -19.04
CA ASN A 40 -6.59 -4.40 -19.06
C ASN A 40 -5.81 -5.40 -18.17
N PRO A 41 -4.93 -6.24 -18.74
CA PRO A 41 -4.15 -7.22 -17.97
C PRO A 41 -3.23 -6.55 -16.94
N ILE A 42 -2.72 -5.35 -17.22
CA ILE A 42 -1.89 -4.58 -16.28
C ILE A 42 -2.71 -4.17 -15.05
N TYR A 43 -3.95 -3.72 -15.24
CA TYR A 43 -4.83 -3.39 -14.12
C TYR A 43 -5.12 -4.61 -13.23
N ARG A 44 -5.35 -5.78 -13.84
CA ARG A 44 -5.52 -7.04 -13.11
C ARG A 44 -4.26 -7.44 -12.34
N LEU A 45 -3.07 -7.29 -12.93
CA LEU A 45 -1.81 -7.59 -12.25
C LEU A 45 -1.66 -6.75 -10.97
N PHE A 46 -1.83 -5.43 -11.09
CA PHE A 46 -1.81 -4.55 -9.92
C PHE A 46 -2.91 -4.89 -8.92
N GLN A 47 -4.11 -5.25 -9.40
CA GLN A 47 -5.20 -5.68 -8.53
C GLN A 47 -4.87 -6.93 -7.72
N VAL A 48 -4.08 -7.87 -8.26
CA VAL A 48 -3.61 -9.05 -7.51
C VAL A 48 -2.67 -8.62 -6.38
N VAL A 49 -1.77 -7.68 -6.64
CA VAL A 49 -0.81 -7.16 -5.64
C VAL A 49 -1.50 -6.31 -4.57
N THR A 50 -2.47 -5.49 -4.94
CA THR A 50 -3.16 -4.57 -4.03
C THR A 50 -4.33 -5.21 -3.27
N ARG A 51 -4.86 -6.34 -3.73
CA ARG A 51 -5.91 -7.12 -3.04
C ARG A 51 -5.59 -7.41 -1.56
N PRO A 52 -4.43 -7.97 -1.18
CA PRO A 52 -4.11 -8.22 0.23
C PRO A 52 -4.04 -6.92 1.03
N VAL A 53 -3.46 -5.86 0.45
CA VAL A 53 -3.39 -4.53 1.07
C VAL A 53 -4.78 -3.96 1.34
N ILE A 54 -5.69 -4.04 0.37
CA ILE A 54 -7.07 -3.59 0.49
C ILE A 54 -7.82 -4.42 1.54
N ARG A 55 -7.58 -5.74 1.64
CA ARG A 55 -8.15 -6.57 2.72
C ARG A 55 -7.68 -6.13 4.09
N ILE A 56 -6.38 -5.90 4.27
CA ILE A 56 -5.81 -5.43 5.54
C ILE A 56 -6.40 -4.06 5.88
N ALA A 57 -6.42 -3.13 4.92
CA ALA A 57 -7.03 -1.82 5.11
C ALA A 57 -8.50 -1.94 5.51
N ARG A 58 -9.28 -2.81 4.87
CA ARG A 58 -10.69 -3.05 5.21
C ARG A 58 -10.89 -3.70 6.58
N PHE A 59 -9.92 -4.46 7.07
CA PHE A 59 -9.95 -5.01 8.43
C PHE A 59 -9.73 -3.91 9.48
N VAL A 60 -8.85 -2.95 9.18
CA VAL A 60 -8.56 -1.80 10.05
C VAL A 60 -9.66 -0.72 9.96
N THR A 61 -10.26 -0.55 8.78
CA THR A 61 -11.22 0.54 8.51
C THR A 61 -12.65 0.12 8.89
N PRO A 62 -13.42 0.95 9.61
CA PRO A 62 -14.80 0.63 9.97
C PRO A 62 -15.71 0.48 8.74
N ARG A 63 -16.78 -0.31 8.89
CA ARG A 63 -17.79 -0.61 7.85
C ARG A 63 -18.50 0.62 7.25
N ALA A 64 -18.32 1.80 7.85
CA ALA A 64 -18.85 3.06 7.36
C ALA A 64 -18.22 3.52 6.03
N VAL A 65 -17.03 3.02 5.66
CA VAL A 65 -16.36 3.40 4.41
C VAL A 65 -16.89 2.56 3.25
N ILE A 66 -17.47 3.22 2.25
CA ILE A 66 -17.94 2.60 1.00
C ILE A 66 -16.76 1.93 0.29
N ASP A 67 -16.96 0.72 -0.22
CA ASP A 67 -15.96 -0.12 -0.90
C ASP A 67 -15.15 0.60 -2.00
N ARG A 68 -15.79 1.57 -2.65
CA ARG A 68 -15.17 2.44 -3.67
C ARG A 68 -14.03 3.31 -3.14
N HIS A 69 -14.09 3.72 -1.88
CA HIS A 69 -13.08 4.58 -1.24
C HIS A 69 -12.01 3.78 -0.50
N ILE A 70 -12.21 2.48 -0.26
CA ILE A 70 -11.24 1.63 0.44
C ILE A 70 -9.83 1.67 -0.20
N PRO A 71 -9.66 1.65 -1.53
CA PRO A 71 -8.32 1.77 -2.13
C PRO A 71 -7.62 3.09 -1.78
N PHE A 72 -8.37 4.19 -1.69
CA PHE A 72 -7.84 5.48 -1.26
C PHE A 72 -7.49 5.47 0.23
N VAL A 73 -8.36 4.91 1.08
CA VAL A 73 -8.06 4.76 2.52
C VAL A 73 -6.84 3.87 2.74
N ALA A 74 -6.71 2.77 1.99
CA ALA A 74 -5.55 1.89 2.03
C ALA A 74 -4.26 2.64 1.66
N PHE A 75 -4.32 3.51 0.65
CA PHE A 75 -3.20 4.37 0.28
C PHE A 75 -2.81 5.31 1.42
N PHE A 76 -3.77 6.01 2.03
CA PHE A 76 -3.50 6.89 3.17
C PHE A 76 -2.95 6.12 4.38
N LEU A 77 -3.52 4.96 4.72
CA LEU A 77 -3.03 4.11 5.80
C LEU A 77 -1.59 3.67 5.57
N LEU A 78 -1.26 3.21 4.36
CA LEU A 78 0.12 2.87 3.99
C LEU A 78 1.05 4.08 4.01
N PHE A 79 0.56 5.25 3.58
CA PHE A 79 1.34 6.49 3.58
C PHE A 79 1.72 6.90 5.01
N TRP A 80 0.77 6.87 5.94
CA TRP A 80 1.05 7.11 7.35
C TRP A 80 1.96 6.05 7.96
N LEU A 81 1.73 4.77 7.65
CA LEU A 81 2.56 3.67 8.10
C LEU A 81 4.01 3.82 7.59
N TRP A 82 4.19 4.27 6.35
CA TRP A 82 5.51 4.54 5.77
C TRP A 82 6.26 5.64 6.52
N ILE A 83 5.60 6.76 6.81
CA ILE A 83 6.18 7.86 7.61
C ILE A 83 6.55 7.35 9.01
N PHE A 84 5.66 6.60 9.66
CA PHE A 84 5.90 6.02 10.97
C PHE A 84 7.11 5.08 10.97
N LEU A 85 7.24 4.21 9.96
CA LEU A 85 8.39 3.33 9.77
C LEU A 85 9.69 4.10 9.52
N ALA A 86 9.64 5.17 8.72
CA ALA A 86 10.80 6.02 8.49
C ALA A 86 11.25 6.73 9.77
N TRP A 87 10.30 7.21 10.57
CA TRP A 87 10.56 7.83 11.86
C TRP A 87 11.10 6.82 12.88
N ALA A 88 10.47 5.64 13.01
CA ALA A 88 10.91 4.58 13.91
C ALA A 88 12.33 4.10 13.57
N LYS A 89 12.64 3.89 12.28
CA LYS A 89 14.01 3.54 11.85
C LYS A 89 15.03 4.60 12.26
N ARG A 90 14.67 5.88 12.19
CA ARG A 90 15.55 6.99 12.57
C ARG A 90 15.68 7.14 14.09
N PHE A 91 14.63 6.81 14.85
CA PHE A 91 14.68 6.79 16.30
C PHE A 91 15.53 5.63 16.84
N LEU A 92 15.42 4.43 16.26
CA LEU A 92 16.24 3.27 16.65
C LEU A 92 17.70 3.35 16.16
N ALA A 93 17.97 4.17 15.14
CA ALA A 93 19.33 4.38 14.63
C ALA A 93 20.05 5.58 15.27
N ALA A 94 19.37 6.29 16.18
CA ALA A 94 19.93 7.38 17.00
C ALA A 94 20.40 6.83 18.34
#